data_AF-A0A5M6CX05-F1
#
_entry.id   AF-A0A5M6CX05-F1
#
_cell.length_a   1.000
_cell.length_b   1.000
_cell.length_c   1.000
_cell.angle_alpha   90.00
_cell.angle_beta   90.00
_cell.angle_gamma   90.00
#
_symmetry.space_group_name_H-M   'P 1'
#
loop_
_entity.id
_entity.type
_entity.pdbx_description
1 polymer ?
#
loop_
_entity_poly.entity_id
_entity_poly.type
_entity_poly.pdbx_seq_one_letter_code
_entity_poly.pdbx_strand_id
1 'polypeptide(L)'
;MNLEKLNLDNLDLNKSLPEILQAEWSKDQVLQLFDDLRDGAIVEHVQLRSSNTDGAVKLAGAKRAFFAGEAHAIQIRYVFENETWCDTIMPGDPTTKIIRNRIPTGDSPD
;
A
#
# COMPACT_ATOMS: atom_id res chain seq x y z
N MET A 1 -9.97 46.97 -13.93
CA MET A 1 -9.91 45.49 -13.81
C MET A 1 -8.66 45.16 -13.03
N ASN A 2 -8.80 44.81 -11.75
CA ASN A 2 -7.69 44.40 -10.90
C ASN A 2 -7.42 42.91 -11.16
N LEU A 3 -6.19 42.57 -11.52
CA LEU A 3 -5.70 41.20 -11.36
C LEU A 3 -5.58 40.96 -9.86
N GLU A 4 -6.52 40.24 -9.28
CA GLU A 4 -6.35 39.62 -7.98
C GLU A 4 -5.13 38.70 -8.09
N LYS A 5 -4.04 39.11 -7.45
CA LYS A 5 -2.84 38.30 -7.28
C LYS A 5 -3.29 36.98 -6.67
N LEU A 6 -3.04 35.87 -7.38
CA LEU A 6 -3.10 34.52 -6.81
C LEU A 6 -2.29 34.53 -5.51
N ASN A 7 -3.01 34.52 -4.40
CA ASN A 7 -2.42 34.51 -3.08
C ASN A 7 -1.94 33.09 -2.82
N LEU A 8 -0.63 32.87 -2.97
CA LEU A 8 0.06 31.59 -2.73
C LEU A 8 -0.06 31.12 -1.28
N ASP A 9 -0.57 31.97 -0.39
CA ASP A 9 -0.78 31.71 1.04
C ASP A 9 -1.95 30.72 1.33
N ASN A 10 -2.70 30.28 0.31
CA ASN A 10 -3.82 29.34 0.47
C ASN A 10 -3.48 27.89 0.06
N LEU A 11 -2.20 27.60 -0.19
CA LEU A 11 -1.72 26.23 -0.30
C LEU A 11 -1.43 25.75 1.12
N ASP A 12 -2.26 24.83 1.64
CA ASP A 12 -2.04 24.04 2.86
C ASP A 12 -0.69 23.28 2.77
N LEU A 13 0.43 24.00 2.91
CA LEU A 13 1.80 23.51 2.83
C LEU A 13 2.19 22.60 4.01
N ASN A 14 1.29 22.40 4.97
CA ASN A 14 1.47 21.53 6.13
C ASN A 14 0.76 20.18 6.02
N LYS A 15 0.04 19.89 4.92
CA LYS A 15 -0.41 18.52 4.68
C LYS A 15 0.78 17.71 4.19
N SER A 16 1.32 16.85 5.06
CA SER A 16 2.35 15.87 4.66
C SER A 16 1.86 15.16 3.40
N LEU A 17 2.54 15.40 2.28
CA LEU A 17 2.20 14.76 1.02
C LEU A 17 2.32 13.24 1.19
N PRO A 18 1.44 12.44 0.57
CA PRO A 18 1.57 10.98 0.59
C PRO A 18 2.96 10.59 0.07
N GLU A 19 3.70 9.82 0.86
CA GLU A 19 4.95 9.25 0.41
C GLU A 19 4.63 8.00 -0.41
N ILE A 20 5.03 8.02 -1.69
CA ILE A 20 4.86 6.91 -2.62
C ILE A 20 6.23 6.35 -2.96
N LEU A 21 6.47 5.10 -2.56
CA LEU A 21 7.67 4.36 -2.91
C LEU A 21 7.32 3.26 -3.91
N GLN A 22 8.11 3.13 -4.98
CA GLN A 22 7.94 2.06 -5.96
C GLN A 22 9.23 1.25 -6.07
N ALA A 23 9.09 -0.08 -6.09
CA ALA A 23 10.21 -1.00 -6.29
C ALA A 23 9.80 -2.23 -7.11
N GLU A 24 10.80 -2.88 -7.71
CA GLU A 24 10.67 -4.18 -8.36
C GLU A 24 11.40 -5.22 -7.50
N TRP A 25 10.67 -6.20 -6.97
CA TRP A 25 11.19 -7.19 -6.04
C TRP A 25 11.14 -8.60 -6.64
N SER A 26 12.07 -9.46 -6.23
CA SER A 26 11.98 -10.88 -6.52
C SER A 26 10.82 -11.53 -5.77
N LYS A 27 10.37 -12.69 -6.24
CA LYS A 27 9.33 -13.47 -5.56
C LYS A 27 9.68 -13.75 -4.09
N ASP A 28 10.93 -14.08 -3.82
CA ASP A 28 11.40 -14.41 -2.46
C ASP A 28 11.36 -13.20 -1.52
N GLN A 29 11.70 -12.01 -2.01
CA GLN A 29 11.60 -10.77 -1.23
C GLN A 29 10.15 -10.46 -0.85
N VAL A 30 9.20 -10.70 -1.77
CA VAL A 30 7.77 -10.51 -1.48
C VAL A 30 7.26 -11.57 -0.50
N LEU A 31 7.73 -12.81 -0.61
CA LEU A 31 7.38 -13.85 0.36
C LEU A 31 7.91 -13.51 1.76
N GLN A 32 9.11 -12.95 1.86
CA GLN A 32 9.67 -12.44 3.12
C GLN A 32 8.83 -11.29 3.67
N LEU A 33 8.39 -10.34 2.84
CA LEU A 33 7.50 -9.27 3.26
C LEU A 33 6.23 -9.79 3.95
N PHE A 34 5.61 -10.86 3.45
CA PHE A 34 4.46 -11.45 4.13
C PHE A 34 4.79 -11.99 5.53
N ASP A 35 6.00 -12.51 5.73
CA ASP A 35 6.46 -12.96 7.06
C ASP A 35 6.76 -11.76 7.97
N ASP A 36 7.41 -10.71 7.44
CA ASP A 36 7.71 -9.49 8.20
C ASP A 36 6.41 -8.78 8.64
N LEU A 37 5.41 -8.71 7.77
CA LEU A 37 4.08 -8.16 8.09
C LEU A 37 3.34 -8.99 9.14
N ARG A 38 3.50 -10.32 9.14
CA ARG A 38 2.90 -11.18 10.15
C ARG A 38 3.51 -10.93 11.53
N ASP A 39 4.83 -10.77 11.58
CA ASP A 39 5.58 -10.75 12.84
C ASP A 39 5.77 -9.35 13.42
N GLY A 40 5.74 -8.31 12.58
CA GLY A 40 6.11 -6.94 12.96
C GLY A 40 5.06 -5.86 12.75
N ALA A 41 3.92 -6.15 12.12
CA ALA A 41 2.91 -5.14 11.80
C ALA A 41 1.50 -5.52 12.26
N ILE A 42 0.66 -4.52 12.47
CA ILE A 42 -0.78 -4.71 12.68
C ILE A 42 -1.45 -4.63 11.31
N VAL A 43 -1.80 -5.79 10.73
CA VAL A 43 -2.49 -5.84 9.44
C VAL A 43 -3.98 -5.54 9.64
N GLU A 44 -4.44 -4.44 9.05
CA GLU A 44 -5.81 -3.95 9.18
C GLU A 44 -6.72 -4.52 8.08
N HIS A 45 -6.23 -4.57 6.84
CA HIS A 45 -7.02 -5.05 5.70
C HIS A 45 -6.13 -5.68 4.65
N VAL A 46 -6.63 -6.75 4.02
CA VAL A 46 -6.01 -7.36 2.84
C VAL A 46 -7.07 -7.59 1.78
N GLN A 47 -6.89 -6.98 0.61
CA GLN A 47 -7.69 -7.23 -0.58
C GLN A 47 -6.88 -8.09 -1.55
N LEU A 48 -7.48 -9.15 -2.06
CA LEU A 48 -6.89 -9.99 -3.11
C LEU A 48 -7.75 -9.90 -4.36
N ARG A 49 -7.10 -9.60 -5.49
CA ARG A 49 -7.65 -9.79 -6.83
C ARG A 49 -6.97 -10.97 -7.52
N SER A 50 -7.76 -11.88 -8.06
CA SER A 50 -7.36 -13.07 -8.81
C SER A 50 -8.37 -13.32 -9.94
N SER A 51 -8.21 -14.41 -10.69
CA SER A 51 -9.21 -14.84 -11.69
C SER A 51 -10.57 -15.21 -11.09
N ASN A 52 -10.59 -15.66 -9.82
CA ASN A 52 -11.78 -16.24 -9.20
C ASN A 52 -12.41 -15.34 -8.13
N THR A 53 -11.67 -14.33 -7.65
CA THR A 53 -12.13 -13.46 -6.57
C THR A 53 -11.52 -12.07 -6.67
N ASP A 54 -12.30 -11.08 -6.27
CA ASP A 54 -11.86 -9.74 -5.89
C ASP A 54 -12.50 -9.44 -4.54
N GLY A 55 -11.77 -9.66 -3.45
CA GLY A 55 -12.36 -9.64 -2.13
C GLY A 55 -11.36 -9.56 -0.97
N ALA A 56 -11.91 -9.26 0.20
CA ALA A 56 -11.16 -9.24 1.45
C ALA A 56 -10.73 -10.66 1.84
N VAL A 57 -9.45 -10.83 2.19
CA VAL A 57 -8.87 -12.09 2.63
C VAL A 57 -8.02 -11.90 3.88
N LYS A 58 -7.55 -13.00 4.49
CA LYS A 58 -6.51 -12.93 5.52
C LYS A 58 -5.13 -12.85 4.87
N LEU A 59 -4.15 -12.26 5.55
CA LEU A 59 -2.75 -12.17 5.08
C LEU A 59 -2.19 -13.51 4.59
N ALA A 60 -2.42 -14.60 5.34
CA ALA A 60 -1.99 -15.94 4.95
C ALA A 60 -2.64 -16.46 3.66
N GLY A 61 -3.89 -16.04 3.38
CA GLY A 61 -4.59 -16.37 2.14
C GLY A 61 -3.97 -15.64 0.95
N ALA A 62 -3.64 -14.36 1.12
CA ALA A 62 -2.94 -13.58 0.10
C ALA A 62 -1.53 -14.12 -0.18
N LYS A 63 -0.76 -14.47 0.86
CA LYS A 63 0.57 -15.11 0.71
C LYS A 63 0.49 -16.40 -0.11
N ARG A 64 -0.50 -17.24 0.17
CA ARG A 64 -0.74 -18.48 -0.58
C ARG A 64 -1.08 -18.22 -2.05
N ALA A 65 -1.99 -17.28 -2.33
CA ALA A 65 -2.37 -16.94 -3.70
C ALA A 65 -1.19 -16.36 -4.50
N PHE A 66 -0.36 -15.52 -3.86
CA PHE A 66 0.88 -15.02 -4.45
C PHE A 66 1.86 -16.17 -4.75
N PHE A 67 2.09 -17.06 -3.79
CA PHE A 67 2.99 -18.20 -3.96
C PHE A 67 2.55 -19.11 -5.11
N ALA A 68 1.25 -19.38 -5.22
CA ALA A 68 0.64 -20.22 -6.25
C ALA A 68 0.57 -19.55 -7.64
N GLY A 69 0.87 -18.25 -7.75
CA GLY A 69 0.75 -17.50 -9.01
C GLY A 69 -0.69 -17.18 -9.41
N GLU A 70 -1.62 -17.22 -8.46
CA GLU A 70 -3.06 -16.95 -8.69
C GLU A 70 -3.43 -15.48 -8.46
N ALA A 71 -2.57 -14.73 -7.78
CA ALA A 71 -2.81 -13.32 -7.48
C ALA A 71 -2.50 -12.43 -8.70
N HIS A 72 -3.45 -11.59 -9.09
CA HIS A 72 -3.26 -10.52 -10.06
C HIS A 72 -2.87 -9.20 -9.37
N ALA A 73 -3.42 -8.95 -8.19
CA ALA A 73 -3.02 -7.84 -7.33
C ALA A 73 -3.37 -8.16 -5.86
N ILE A 74 -2.56 -7.65 -4.94
CA ILE A 74 -2.82 -7.72 -3.50
C ILE A 74 -2.65 -6.32 -2.94
N GLN A 75 -3.62 -5.85 -2.17
CA GLN A 75 -3.50 -4.60 -1.42
C GLN A 75 -3.50 -4.90 0.07
N ILE A 76 -2.53 -4.38 0.80
CA ILE A 76 -2.36 -4.62 2.24
C ILE A 76 -2.32 -3.28 2.94
N ARG A 77 -3.27 -3.04 3.86
CA ARG A 77 -3.23 -1.91 4.79
C ARG A 77 -2.75 -2.40 6.15
N TYR A 78 -1.78 -1.71 6.72
CA TYR A 78 -1.18 -2.10 8.00
C TYR A 78 -0.60 -0.91 8.75
N VAL A 79 -0.39 -1.09 10.05
CA VAL A 79 0.35 -0.16 10.91
C VAL A 79 1.72 -0.76 11.25
N PHE A 80 2.78 0.02 11.01
CA PHE A 80 4.16 -0.31 11.35
C PHE A 80 4.83 0.95 11.91
N GLU A 81 5.51 0.84 13.06
CA GLU A 81 6.17 1.97 13.74
C GLU A 81 5.26 3.21 13.94
N ASN A 82 3.98 3.00 14.29
CA ASN A 82 2.94 4.03 14.44
C ASN A 82 2.56 4.77 13.16
N GLU A 83 2.97 4.27 12.00
CA GLU A 83 2.62 4.82 10.69
C GLU A 83 1.68 3.87 9.96
N THR A 84 0.65 4.42 9.31
CA THR A 84 -0.26 3.65 8.47
C THR A 84 0.29 3.57 7.06
N TRP A 85 0.41 2.34 6.55
CA TRP A 85 0.89 2.05 5.21
C TRP A 85 -0.16 1.30 4.40
N CYS A 86 -0.09 1.47 3.10
CA CYS A 86 -0.86 0.71 2.13
C CYS A 86 0.04 0.27 0.99
N ASP A 87 0.32 -1.03 0.95
CA ASP A 87 1.11 -1.66 -0.10
C ASP A 87 0.20 -2.23 -1.18
N THR A 88 0.53 -1.99 -2.44
CA THR A 88 -0.04 -2.65 -3.61
C THR A 88 1.03 -3.52 -4.25
N ILE A 89 0.78 -4.83 -4.27
CA ILE A 89 1.63 -5.87 -4.82
C ILE A 89 1.02 -6.32 -6.15
N MET A 90 1.74 -6.13 -7.25
CA MET A 90 1.34 -6.55 -8.59
C MET A 90 2.31 -7.60 -9.11
N PRO A 91 1.97 -8.90 -9.00
CA PRO A 91 2.83 -9.98 -9.48
C PRO A 91 3.07 -9.87 -10.99
N GLY A 92 4.30 -10.11 -11.40
CA GLY A 92 4.73 -10.18 -12.79
C GLY A 92 5.78 -11.25 -12.99
N ASP A 93 6.24 -11.41 -14.22
CA ASP A 93 7.33 -12.31 -14.61
C ASP A 93 8.38 -11.46 -15.34
N PRO A 94 9.62 -11.31 -14.82
CA PRO A 94 10.23 -12.05 -13.70
C PRO A 94 10.12 -11.40 -12.32
N THR A 95 9.68 -10.13 -12.23
CA THR A 95 9.64 -9.36 -10.97
C THR A 95 8.22 -9.01 -10.54
N THR A 96 8.06 -8.75 -9.25
CA THR A 96 6.83 -8.21 -8.68
C THR A 96 6.99 -6.73 -8.41
N LYS A 97 6.08 -5.93 -8.96
CA LYS A 97 6.03 -4.51 -8.69
C LYS A 97 5.34 -4.25 -7.35
N ILE A 98 5.99 -3.47 -6.50
CA ILE A 98 5.45 -3.02 -5.20
C ILE A 98 5.30 -1.50 -5.25
N ILE A 99 4.12 -1.01 -4.87
CA ILE A 99 3.86 0.41 -4.61
C ILE A 99 3.49 0.54 -3.13
N ARG A 100 4.26 1.28 -2.36
CA ARG A 100 4.02 1.52 -0.93
C ARG A 100 3.58 2.95 -0.76
N ASN A 101 2.42 3.14 -0.15
CA ASN A 101 1.89 4.45 0.16
C ASN A 101 1.85 4.61 1.67
N ARG A 102 2.58 5.59 2.22
CA ARG A 102 2.31 6.04 3.57
C ARG A 102 1.01 6.84 3.54
N ILE A 103 0.01 6.39 4.28
CA ILE A 103 -1.27 7.10 4.41
C ILE A 103 -1.05 8.23 5.43
N PRO A 104 -1.19 9.50 5.02
CA PRO A 104 -1.14 10.59 5.98
C PRO A 104 -2.27 10.40 7.00
N THR A 105 -1.93 10.38 8.29
CA THR A 105 -2.89 10.61 9.36
C THR A 105 -3.23 12.11 9.35
N GLY A 106 -3.99 12.55 8.36
CA GLY A 106 -4.55 13.89 8.36
C GLY A 106 -5.60 13.94 9.46
N ASP A 107 -5.43 14.87 10.40
CA ASP A 107 -6.37 15.18 11.46
C ASP A 107 -7.81 15.07 10.95
N SER A 108 -8.60 14.18 11.56
CA SER A 108 -10.06 14.25 11.42
C SER A 108 -10.46 15.69 11.73
N PRO A 109 -11.24 16.36 10.87
CA PRO A 109 -11.88 17.59 11.30
C PRO A 109 -12.92 17.18 12.35
N ASP A 110 -12.62 17.46 13.61
CA ASP A 110 -13.66 17.61 14.64
C ASP A 110 -14.65 18.72 14.24
#